data_AF-A0A0M2NM13-F1
#
_entry.id   AF-A0A0M2NM13-F1
#
_cell.length_a   1.000
_cell.length_b   1.000
_cell.length_c   1.000
_cell.angle_alpha   90.00
_cell.angle_beta   90.00
_cell.angle_gamma   90.00
#
_symmetry.space_group_name_H-M   'P 1'
#
loop_
_entity.id
_entity.type
_entity.pdbx_description
1 polymer ?
#
loop_
_entity_poly.entity_id
_entity_poly.type
_entity_poly.pdbx_seq_one_letter_code
_entity_poly.pdbx_strand_id
1 'polypeptide(L)' 'MFEKGVRYYTEGKLVLKVPFPEDQVYCRWCPWCRPQRGIDRHRCEITNEILYNIDFRGDGCPVEVEGMEER' A
#
# COMPACT_ATOMS: atom_id res chain seq x y z
N MET A 1 25.68 -27.72 -4.81
CA MET A 1 24.24 -28.09 -4.75
C MET A 1 23.62 -27.26 -3.64
N PHE A 2 22.62 -26.42 -3.93
CA PHE A 2 22.00 -25.53 -2.93
C PHE A 2 21.09 -26.33 -1.97
N GLU A 3 21.68 -27.10 -1.06
CA GLU A 3 20.93 -27.90 -0.07
C GLU A 3 20.29 -27.06 1.06
N LYS A 4 20.53 -25.75 1.09
CA LYS A 4 20.09 -24.84 2.17
C LYS A 4 19.20 -23.67 1.69
N GLY A 5 18.57 -23.79 0.53
CA GLY A 5 17.64 -22.78 -0.01
C GLY A 5 16.17 -23.08 0.26
N VAL A 6 15.33 -22.05 0.21
CA VAL A 6 13.87 -22.23 0.17
C VAL A 6 13.48 -22.82 -1.19
N ARG A 7 12.72 -23.92 -1.19
CA ARG A 7 12.34 -24.64 -2.43
C ARG A 7 11.16 -23.99 -3.15
N TYR A 8 10.17 -23.52 -2.38
CA TYR A 8 9.01 -22.81 -2.88
C TYR A 8 8.39 -21.99 -1.74
N TYR A 9 7.62 -20.98 -2.12
CA TYR A 9 6.77 -20.23 -1.21
C TYR A 9 5.32 -20.57 -1.53
N THR A 10 4.50 -20.70 -0.49
CA THR A 10 3.04 -20.77 -0.64
C THR A 10 2.49 -19.37 -0.47
N GLU A 11 1.65 -18.94 -1.40
CA GLU A 11 1.03 -17.62 -1.37
C GLU A 11 -0.36 -17.68 -0.72
N GLY A 12 -0.73 -16.61 -0.02
CA GLY A 12 -2.04 -16.43 0.56
C GLY A 12 -2.48 -14.97 0.41
N LYS A 13 -3.78 -14.75 0.18
CA LYS A 13 -4.37 -13.40 0.07
C LYS A 13 -4.94 -12.98 1.43
N LEU A 14 -4.59 -11.79 1.87
CA LEU A 14 -5.22 -11.13 3.02
C LEU A 14 -6.18 -10.06 2.51
N VAL A 15 -7.36 -9.97 3.13
CA VAL A 15 -8.34 -8.90 2.86
C VAL A 15 -8.54 -8.11 4.13
N LEU A 16 -8.31 -6.79 4.06
CA LEU A 16 -8.48 -5.86 5.18
C LEU A 16 -9.37 -4.70 4.74
N LYS A 17 -10.25 -4.26 5.64
CA LYS A 17 -11.02 -3.04 5.44
C LYS A 17 -10.15 -1.84 5.84
N VAL A 18 -10.09 -0.84 4.97
CA VAL A 18 -9.30 0.37 5.18
C VAL A 18 -10.27 1.55 5.23
N PRO A 19 -10.39 2.24 6.37
CA PRO A 19 -11.30 3.38 6.47
C PRO A 19 -10.66 4.60 5.79
N PHE A 20 -11.40 5.19 4.85
CA PHE A 20 -11.07 6.48 4.25
C PHE A 20 -12.16 7.51 4.59
N PRO A 21 -11.80 8.76 4.92
CA PRO A 21 -12.78 9.80 5.19
C PRO A 21 -13.36 10.35 3.88
N GLU A 22 -14.67 10.63 3.84
CA GLU A 22 -15.30 11.47 2.80
C GLU A 22 -14.92 11.08 1.35
N ASP A 23 -14.87 9.79 1.04
CA ASP A 23 -14.44 9.27 -0.28
C ASP A 23 -13.01 9.65 -0.70
N GLN A 24 -12.20 10.20 0.21
CA GLN A 24 -10.81 10.57 -0.01
C GLN A 24 -9.89 9.35 0.10
N VAL A 25 -9.80 8.58 -0.98
CA VAL A 25 -8.94 7.39 -1.05
C VAL A 25 -7.50 7.80 -1.38
N TYR A 26 -6.84 8.41 -0.40
CA TYR A 26 -5.47 8.90 -0.50
C TYR A 26 -4.51 8.17 0.44
N CYS A 27 -3.24 8.08 0.04
CA CYS A 27 -2.22 7.42 0.85
C CYS A 27 -2.03 8.10 2.21
N ARG A 28 -2.27 9.41 2.35
CA ARG A 28 -2.20 10.12 3.64
C ARG A 28 -3.13 9.56 4.72
N TRP A 29 -4.26 8.98 4.31
CA TRP A 29 -5.26 8.40 5.21
C TRP A 29 -5.04 6.89 5.42
N CYS A 30 -4.17 6.29 4.63
CA CYS A 30 -3.87 4.88 4.68
C CYS A 30 -2.96 4.56 5.89
N PRO A 31 -3.32 3.60 6.77
CA PRO A 31 -2.55 3.30 7.97
C PRO A 31 -1.16 2.70 7.69
N TRP A 32 -0.93 2.23 6.47
CA TRP A 32 0.36 1.68 6.00
C TRP A 32 1.23 2.69 5.27
N CYS A 33 0.79 3.94 5.10
CA CYS A 33 1.64 5.01 4.60
C CYS A 33 2.40 5.63 5.79
N ARG A 34 3.72 5.47 5.83
CA ARG A 34 4.56 6.01 6.91
C ARG A 34 5.54 7.05 6.38
N PRO A 35 5.73 8.17 7.10
CA PRO A 35 6.82 9.09 6.79
C PRO A 35 8.16 8.41 7.07
N GLN A 36 9.12 8.57 6.17
CA GLN A 36 10.47 8.05 6.40
C GLN A 36 11.25 9.04 7.26
N ARG A 37 11.78 8.57 8.41
CA ARG A 37 12.49 9.44 9.35
C ARG A 37 13.66 10.16 8.66
N GLY A 38 13.71 11.48 8.79
CA GLY A 38 14.83 12.31 8.35
C GLY A 38 14.79 12.71 6.86
N ILE A 39 13.73 12.40 6.12
CA ILE A 39 13.58 12.77 4.71
C ILE A 39 12.12 13.13 4.46
N ASP A 40 11.86 14.14 3.62
CA ASP A 40 10.51 14.53 3.21
C ASP A 40 9.93 13.58 2.15
N ARG A 41 9.73 12.31 2.55
CA ARG A 41 9.09 11.30 1.71
C ARG A 41 8.37 10.27 2.55
N HIS A 42 7.36 9.66 1.96
CA HIS A 42 6.58 8.60 2.59
C HIS A 42 6.89 7.27 1.93
N ARG A 43 6.55 6.18 2.63
CA ARG A 43 6.69 4.81 2.13
C ARG A 43 5.44 4.02 2.44
N CYS A 44 4.94 3.29 1.45
CA CYS A 44 3.89 2.31 1.66
C CYS A 44 4.51 1.02 2.21
N GLU A 45 4.08 0.56 3.37
CA GLU A 45 4.61 -0.67 3.99
C GLU A 45 4.11 -1.96 3.32
N ILE A 46 3.02 -1.89 2.54
CA ILE A 46 2.48 -3.04 1.79
C ILE A 46 3.27 -3.26 0.50
N THR A 47 3.39 -2.22 -0.32
CA THR A 47 4.00 -2.31 -1.66
C THR A 47 5.49 -1.98 -1.65
N ASN A 48 6.03 -1.47 -0.54
CA ASN A 48 7.38 -0.93 -0.41
C ASN A 48 7.69 0.28 -1.30
N GLU A 49 6.67 0.87 -1.94
CA GLU A 49 6.76 2.03 -2.82
C GLU A 49 7.12 3.31 -2.06
N ILE A 50 7.95 4.17 -2.66
CA ILE A 50 8.28 5.50 -2.15
C ILE A 50 7.29 6.51 -2.73
N LEU A 51 6.58 7.20 -1.85
CA LEU A 51 5.56 8.18 -2.20
C LEU A 51 6.10 9.59 -1.93
N TYR A 52 6.26 10.38 -2.99
CA TYR A 52 6.61 11.80 -2.90
C TYR A 52 5.37 12.70 -2.76
N ASN A 53 4.19 12.19 -3.15
CA ASN A 53 2.91 12.83 -2.94
C ASN A 53 1.93 11.83 -2.31
N ILE A 54 1.39 12.17 -1.15
CA ILE A 54 0.48 11.31 -0.38
C ILE A 54 -1.00 11.67 -0.56
N ASP A 55 -1.30 12.71 -1.33
CA ASP A 55 -2.65 13.08 -1.77
C ASP A 55 -3.09 12.29 -3.01
N PHE A 56 -2.28 11.33 -3.46
CA PHE A 56 -2.63 10.36 -4.49
C PHE A 56 -2.44 8.94 -3.96
N ARG A 57 -3.05 8.00 -4.67
CA ARG A 57 -2.83 6.57 -4.46
C ARG A 57 -1.58 6.15 -5.25
N GLY A 58 -0.68 5.39 -4.61
CA GLY A 58 0.46 4.79 -5.31
C GLY A 58 0.02 3.83 -6.41
N ASP A 59 0.86 3.67 -7.43
CA ASP A 59 0.50 2.94 -8.66
C ASP A 59 0.21 1.45 -8.39
N GLY A 60 0.89 0.87 -7.40
CA GLY A 60 0.74 -0.54 -7.01
C GLY A 60 -0.27 -0.78 -5.89
N CYS A 61 -1.08 0.21 -5.49
CA CYS A 61 -1.92 0.07 -4.30
C CYS A 61 -3.02 -1.00 -4.50
N PRO A 62 -3.09 -2.02 -3.63
CA PRO A 62 -4.06 -3.11 -3.76
C PRO A 62 -5.46 -2.77 -3.20
N VAL A 63 -5.68 -1.53 -2.75
CA VAL A 63 -6.97 -1.12 -2.20
C VAL A 63 -7.97 -0.94 -3.35
N GLU A 64 -8.92 -1.87 -3.41
CA GLU A 64 -10.08 -1.83 -4.29
C GLU A 64 -11.20 -1.03 -3.61
N VAL A 65 -11.77 -0.05 -4.31
CA VAL A 65 -12.87 0.79 -3.79
C VAL A 65 -14.13 0.41 -4.54
N GLU A 66 -15.08 -0.21 -3.85
CA GLU A 66 -16.38 -0.54 -4.44
C GLU A 66 -17.31 0.68 -4.31
N GLY A 67 -17.75 1.27 -5.43
CA GLY A 67 -18.77 2.32 -5.45
C GLY A 67 -18.35 3.72 -5.92
N MET A 68 -17.10 3.92 -6.35
CA MET A 68 -16.70 5.15 -7.05
C MET A 68 -17.12 5.05 -8.52
N GLU A 69 -18.33 5.55 -8.86
CA GLU A 69 -18.63 5.91 -10.25
C GLU A 69 -17.64 7.00 -10.69
N GLU A 70 -16.86 6.74 -11.73
CA GLU A 70 -16.08 7.75 -12.45
C GLU A 70 -17.04 8.86 -12.91
N ARG A 71 -17.01 10.01 -12.24
CA ARG A 71 -17.74 11.22 -12.63
C ARG A 71 -16.78 12.27 -13.18
#